data_AF-A0A839RSB9-F1
#
_entry.id   AF-A0A839RSB9-F1
#
_cell.length_a   1.000
_cell.length_b   1.000
_cell.length_c   1.000
_cell.angle_alpha   90.00
_cell.angle_beta   90.00
_cell.angle_gamma   90.00
#
_symmetry.space_group_name_H-M   'P 1'
#
loop_
_entity.id
_entity.type
_entity.pdbx_description
1 polymer ?
#
loop_
_entity_poly.entity_id
_entity_poly.type
_entity_poly.pdbx_seq_one_letter_code
_entity_poly.pdbx_strand_id
1 'polypeptide(L)' 'MAEYRIINSSKEVVESTKLHDATEAVEWFRNNLPNGADAYRLEVQTDQGDWEMLDETEST' A
#
# COMPACT_ATOMS: atom_id res chain seq x y z
N MET A 1 2.34 -15.82 -0.87
CA MET A 1 1.84 -14.64 -0.13
C MET A 1 2.92 -13.60 -0.19
N ALA A 2 2.60 -12.40 -0.65
CA ALA A 2 3.52 -11.28 -0.67
C ALA A 2 3.20 -10.34 0.49
N GLU A 3 4.22 -9.60 0.96
CA GLU A 3 4.01 -8.57 1.98
C GLU A 3 3.66 -7.26 1.30
N TYR A 4 2.62 -6.59 1.81
CA TYR A 4 2.11 -5.33 1.29
C TYR A 4 2.16 -4.29 2.40
N ARG A 5 2.42 -3.05 2.04
CA ARG A 5 2.44 -1.92 2.98
C ARG A 5 1.80 -0.68 2.40
N ILE A 6 1.15 0.08 3.27
CA ILE A 6 0.61 1.39 2.98
C ILE A 6 1.59 2.43 3.52
N ILE A 7 2.01 3.35 2.67
CA ILE A 7 2.88 4.46 3.02
C ILE A 7 2.13 5.77 2.84
N ASN A 8 2.27 6.69 3.80
CA ASN A 8 1.75 8.05 3.67
C ASN A 8 2.71 8.97 2.88
N SER A 9 2.27 10.20 2.62
CA SER A 9 3.07 11.25 1.97
C SER A 9 4.40 11.56 2.68
N SER A 10 4.47 11.34 4.00
CA SER A 10 5.68 11.47 4.83
C SER A 10 6.66 10.30 4.72
N LYS A 11 6.38 9.31 3.86
CA LYS A 11 7.15 8.05 3.72
C LYS A 11 7.13 7.16 4.95
N GLU A 12 6.12 7.29 5.80
CA GLU A 12 5.93 6.44 6.97
C GLU A 12 5.00 5.28 6.63
N VAL A 13 5.34 4.08 7.11
CA VAL A 13 4.49 2.91 6.98
C VAL A 13 3.34 3.04 7.96
N VAL A 14 2.13 3.20 7.42
CA VAL A 14 0.89 3.35 8.20
C VAL A 14 0.34 1.98 8.58
N GLU A 15 0.35 1.05 7.62
CA GLU A 15 -0.13 -0.31 7.83
C GLU A 15 0.62 -1.30 6.94
N SER A 16 0.71 -2.56 7.37
CA SER A 16 1.31 -3.63 6.58
C SER A 16 0.56 -4.94 6.80
N THR A 17 0.48 -5.76 5.76
CA THR A 17 -0.22 -7.05 5.78
C THR A 17 0.39 -8.04 4.79
N LYS A 18 -0.01 -9.31 4.87
CA LYS A 18 0.39 -10.35 3.91
C LYS A 18 -0.84 -10.86 3.19
N LEU A 19 -0.84 -10.77 1.87
CA LEU A 19 -1.98 -11.14 1.03
C LEU A 19 -1.55 -12.14 -0.04
N HIS A 20 -2.51 -12.84 -0.65
CA HIS A 20 -2.18 -13.82 -1.68
C HIS A 20 -1.78 -13.14 -2.98
N ASP A 21 -2.44 -12.06 -3.34
CA ASP A 21 -2.28 -11.39 -4.62
C ASP A 21 -2.57 -9.88 -4.56
N ALA A 22 -2.24 -9.21 -5.67
CA ALA A 22 -2.37 -7.76 -5.81
C ALA A 22 -3.82 -7.27 -5.77
N THR A 23 -4.79 -8.12 -6.15
CA THR A 23 -6.20 -7.74 -6.18
C THR A 23 -6.71 -7.53 -4.76
N GLU A 24 -6.44 -8.50 -3.88
CA GLU A 24 -6.73 -8.38 -2.45
C GLU A 24 -6.02 -7.16 -1.84
N ALA A 25 -4.80 -6.86 -2.29
CA ALA A 25 -4.03 -5.72 -1.79
C ALA A 25 -4.65 -4.38 -2.16
N VAL A 26 -5.17 -4.22 -3.37
CA VAL A 26 -5.86 -3.00 -3.80
C VAL A 26 -7.20 -2.83 -3.06
N GLU A 27 -7.94 -3.91 -2.86
CA GLU A 27 -9.18 -3.85 -2.06
C GLU A 27 -8.90 -3.52 -0.60
N TRP A 28 -7.89 -4.15 0.00
CA TRP A 28 -7.44 -3.84 1.35
C TRP A 28 -6.98 -2.39 1.48
N PHE A 29 -6.19 -1.90 0.51
CA PHE A 29 -5.74 -0.52 0.45
C PHE A 29 -6.92 0.44 0.49
N ARG A 30 -7.87 0.31 -0.44
CA ARG A 30 -9.06 1.18 -0.51
C ARG A 30 -9.91 1.19 0.75
N ASN A 31 -9.98 0.06 1.46
CA ASN A 31 -10.73 -0.05 2.72
C ASN A 31 -9.98 0.51 3.93
N ASN A 32 -8.65 0.56 3.89
CA ASN A 32 -7.81 1.05 5.00
C ASN A 32 -7.29 2.48 4.80
N LEU A 33 -7.60 3.10 3.65
CA LEU A 33 -7.36 4.52 3.46
C LEU A 33 -8.16 5.34 4.49
N PRO A 34 -7.50 6.11 5.37
CA PRO A 34 -8.22 7.01 6.25
C PRO A 34 -8.91 8.09 5.41
N ASN A 35 -10.12 8.48 5.82
CA ASN A 35 -10.86 9.57 5.17
C ASN A 35 -10.08 10.90 5.34
N GLY A 36 -9.44 11.36 4.27
CA GLY A 36 -8.65 12.60 4.24
C GLY A 36 -7.79 12.66 2.98
N ALA A 37 -7.52 13.87 2.48
CA ALA A 37 -6.85 14.13 1.20
C ALA A 37 -5.33 13.85 1.20
N ASP A 38 -4.88 12.92 2.05
CA ASP A 38 -3.47 12.53 2.10
C ASP A 38 -3.14 11.56 0.97
N ALA A 39 -2.03 11.81 0.27
CA ALA A 39 -1.50 10.89 -0.71
C ALA A 39 -0.95 9.65 0.01
N TYR A 40 -1.61 8.51 -0.15
CA TYR A 40 -1.15 7.21 0.28
C TYR A 40 -0.67 6.38 -0.91
N ARG A 41 0.26 5.48 -0.65
CA ARG A 41 0.83 4.56 -1.63
C ARG A 41 0.77 3.13 -1.10
N LEU A 42 0.34 2.21 -1.94
CA LEU A 42 0.45 0.78 -1.72
C LEU A 42 1.73 0.25 -2.36
N GLU A 43 2.55 -0.44 -1.57
CA GLU A 43 3.76 -1.10 -2.05
C GLU A 43 3.74 -2.60 -1.74
N VAL A 44 4.41 -3.39 -2.58
CA VAL A 44 4.58 -4.84 -2.41
C VAL A 44 6.07 -5.17 -2.25
N GLN A 45 6.39 -6.08 -1.34
CA GLN A 45 7.74 -6.61 -1.19
C GLN A 45 8.03 -7.65 -2.26
N THR A 46 9.12 -7.43 -2.99
CA THR A 46 9.66 -8.34 -3.99
C THR A 46 10.49 -9.46 -3.35
N ASP A 47 10.73 -10.55 -4.07
CA ASP A 47 11.64 -11.62 -3.65
C ASP A 47 13.08 -11.14 -3.39
N GLN A 48 13.46 -9.97 -3.89
CA GLN A 48 14.78 -9.35 -3.66
C GLN A 48 14.85 -8.56 -2.34
N GLY A 49 13.73 -8.38 -1.65
CA GLY A 49 13.61 -7.58 -0.43
C GLY A 49 13.34 -6.10 -0.68
N ASP A 50 13.32 -5.67 -1.95
CA ASP A 50 12.92 -4.33 -2.36
C ASP A 50 11.40 -4.16 -2.34
N TRP A 51 10.95 -2.92 -2.19
CA TRP A 51 9.53 -2.57 -2.22
C TRP A 51 9.20 -1.85 -3.53
N GLU A 52 8.19 -2.36 -4.22
CA GLU A 52 7.70 -1.79 -5.48
C GLU A 52 6.33 -1.15 -5.28
N MET A 53 6.13 0.02 -5.88
CA MET A 53 4.84 0.71 -5.88
C MET A 53 3.84 -0.05 -6.75
N LEU A 54 2.70 -0.38 -6.16
CA LEU A 54 1.62 -1.09 -6.83
C LEU A 54 0.44 -0.18 -7.19
N ASP A 55 0.05 0.71 -6.27
CA ASP A 55 -1.06 1.66 -6.45
C ASP A 55 -0.79 2.92 -5.60
N GLU A 56 -1.39 4.05 -5.95
CA GLU A 56 -1.32 5.28 -5.15
C GLU A 56 -2.61 6.09 -5.28
N THR A 57 -3.01 6.74 -4.19
CA THR A 57 -4.11 7.69 -4.23
C THR A 57 -3.59 9.02 -4.78
N GLU A 58 -4.18 9.50 -5.87
CA GLU A 58 -3.93 10.86 -6.31
C GLU A 58 -4.59 11.85 -5.34
N SER A 59 -3.79 12.75 -4.73
CA SER A 59 -4.34 13.93 -4.06
C SER A 59 -4.97 14.83 -5.12
N THR A 60 -6.31 14.96 -5.09
CA THR A 60 -7.06 16.00 -5.82
C THR A 60 -6.90 17.36 -5.15
#